data_AF-A0A2P5Y0C2-F1
#
_entry.id   AF-A0A2P5Y0C2-F1
#
_cell.length_a   1.000
_cell.length_b   1.000
_cell.length_c   1.000
_cell.angle_alpha   90.00
_cell.angle_beta   90.00
_cell.angle_gamma   90.00
#
_symmetry.space_group_name_H-M   'P 1'
#
loop_
_entity.id
_entity.type
_entity.pdbx_description
1 polymer ?
#
loop_
_entity_poly.entity_id
_entity_poly.type
_entity_poly.pdbx_seq_one_letter_code
_entity_poly.pdbx_strand_id
1 'polypeptide(L)'
;MNSEISRNCSLASCGLNPIFIKGYRYELWCLARAAGIRYCVLYCDVRESQCRKWNEERREKGEAAYNDVIFEDLVRRFEKPDRRNRWDSPLFELWAHNDGVERSSIAIVDVVSYLTKKADSKSWDVKILQPTIATQNTRFSEANSLYEMDRATQEVINAIVEAQSQSIGGPLASISIGQGLPNIDISRSVGLPELRRLRRTFIKLTGQTSLSGRPPPSDSSSAKRMFVDYLNRELGTIA
;
A
#
# COMPACT_ATOMS: atom_id res chain seq x y z
N MET A 1 0.43 -5.77 -23.91
CA MET A 1 1.04 -4.44 -24.12
C MET A 1 1.16 -3.82 -22.73
N ASN A 2 2.32 -4.01 -22.10
CA ASN A 2 2.55 -3.70 -20.69
C ASN A 2 2.76 -2.19 -20.55
N SER A 3 1.76 -1.47 -20.06
CA SER A 3 1.92 -0.09 -19.64
C SER A 3 2.55 -0.05 -18.25
N GLU A 4 3.86 0.25 -18.19
CA GLU A 4 4.54 0.60 -16.94
C GLU A 4 3.89 1.86 -16.35
N ILE A 5 3.15 1.66 -15.25
CA ILE A 5 2.58 2.74 -14.46
C ILE A 5 3.72 3.31 -13.59
N SER A 6 4.33 4.39 -14.08
CA SER A 6 5.29 5.19 -13.31
C SER A 6 4.65 5.69 -12.01
N ARG A 7 5.44 5.78 -10.93
CA ARG A 7 4.98 6.07 -9.54
C ARG A 7 4.28 7.43 -9.36
N ASN A 8 4.22 8.27 -10.40
CA ASN A 8 3.54 9.56 -10.42
C ASN A 8 2.60 9.69 -11.64
N CYS A 9 1.87 8.63 -12.01
CA CYS A 9 0.97 8.68 -13.16
C CYS A 9 -0.35 9.39 -12.80
N SER A 10 -0.44 10.68 -13.12
CA SER A 10 -1.70 11.44 -13.13
C SER A 10 -2.47 11.11 -14.41
N LEU A 11 -3.35 10.12 -14.36
CA LEU A 11 -4.25 9.79 -15.47
C LEU A 11 -5.38 10.82 -15.56
N ALA A 12 -5.12 11.93 -16.27
CA ALA A 12 -6.15 12.86 -16.71
C ALA A 12 -6.63 12.43 -18.11
N SER A 13 -7.73 11.68 -18.18
CA SER A 13 -8.39 11.36 -19.45
C SER A 13 -9.51 12.37 -19.70
N CYS A 14 -9.21 13.39 -20.51
CA CYS A 14 -10.21 14.26 -21.13
C CYS A 14 -10.63 13.65 -22.47
N GLY A 15 -11.85 13.15 -22.52
CA GLY A 15 -12.46 12.57 -23.71
C GLY A 15 -13.52 11.59 -23.25
N LEU A 16 -14.70 11.60 -23.87
CA LEU A 16 -15.81 10.71 -23.57
C LEU A 16 -15.48 9.25 -24.01
N ASN A 17 -14.38 8.71 -23.48
CA ASN A 17 -13.96 7.32 -23.53
C ASN A 17 -14.60 6.57 -22.34
N PRO A 18 -14.62 5.21 -22.31
CA PRO A 18 -15.56 4.38 -21.54
C PRO A 18 -15.37 4.36 -20.00
N ILE A 19 -15.05 5.51 -19.40
CA ILE A 19 -15.00 5.78 -17.95
C ILE A 19 -16.41 5.92 -17.33
N PHE A 20 -17.47 5.84 -18.15
CA PHE A 20 -18.85 6.11 -17.73
C PHE A 20 -19.51 5.03 -16.90
N ILE A 21 -18.94 3.82 -16.89
CA ILE A 21 -19.51 2.69 -16.17
C ILE A 21 -18.79 2.59 -14.82
N LYS A 22 -19.57 2.46 -13.75
CA LYS A 22 -19.06 2.32 -12.38
C LYS A 22 -17.98 1.24 -12.24
N GLY A 23 -18.10 0.16 -13.00
CA GLY A 23 -17.13 -0.93 -13.05
C GLY A 23 -15.73 -0.47 -13.48
N TYR A 24 -15.62 0.43 -14.46
CA TYR A 24 -14.33 0.92 -14.94
C TYR A 24 -13.64 1.82 -13.92
N ARG A 25 -14.41 2.70 -13.26
CA ARG A 25 -13.87 3.54 -12.16
C ARG A 25 -13.37 2.68 -10.99
N TYR A 26 -14.11 1.63 -10.66
CA TYR A 26 -13.70 0.66 -9.65
C TYR A 26 -12.42 -0.08 -10.04
N GLU A 27 -12.28 -0.50 -11.30
CA GLU A 27 -11.06 -1.14 -11.80
C GLU A 27 -9.84 -0.21 -11.71
N LEU A 28 -9.97 1.04 -12.14
CA LEU A 28 -8.92 2.05 -12.00
C LEU A 28 -8.54 2.28 -10.54
N TRP A 29 -9.53 2.32 -9.64
CA TRP A 29 -9.28 2.44 -8.20
C TRP A 29 -8.53 1.22 -7.65
N CYS A 30 -8.87 0.01 -8.09
CA CYS A 30 -8.16 -1.22 -7.73
C CYS A 30 -6.71 -1.20 -8.22
N LEU A 31 -6.46 -0.77 -9.45
CA LEU A 31 -5.12 -0.63 -10.02
C LEU A 31 -4.29 0.40 -9.26
N ALA A 32 -4.87 1.58 -8.98
CA ALA A 32 -4.21 2.62 -8.20
C ALA A 32 -3.87 2.14 -6.78
N ARG A 33 -4.80 1.40 -6.16
CA ARG A 33 -4.59 0.79 -4.85
C ARG A 33 -3.50 -0.28 -4.85
N ALA A 34 -3.44 -1.12 -5.88
CA ALA A 34 -2.40 -2.14 -6.02
C ALA A 34 -1.02 -1.50 -6.25
N ALA A 35 -0.95 -0.42 -7.02
CA ALA A 35 0.27 0.33 -7.28
C ALA A 35 0.73 1.20 -6.10
N GLY A 36 -0.11 1.39 -5.07
CA GLY A 36 0.23 2.22 -3.92
C GLY A 36 0.31 3.71 -4.26
N ILE A 37 -0.47 4.17 -5.24
CA ILE A 37 -0.45 5.56 -5.73
C ILE A 37 -1.64 6.37 -5.19
N ARG A 38 -1.57 7.68 -5.37
CA ARG A 38 -2.71 8.57 -5.09
C ARG A 38 -3.76 8.42 -6.18
N TYR A 39 -5.01 8.54 -5.77
CA TYR A 39 -6.16 8.48 -6.65
C TYR A 39 -7.14 9.58 -6.26
N CYS A 40 -7.75 10.20 -7.27
CA CYS A 40 -8.87 11.12 -7.14
C CYS A 40 -9.72 11.05 -8.40
N VAL A 41 -10.99 11.43 -8.28
CA VAL A 41 -11.89 11.56 -9.43
C VAL A 41 -12.15 13.04 -9.66
N LEU A 42 -11.94 13.50 -10.89
CA LEU A 42 -12.40 14.81 -11.35
C LEU A 42 -13.61 14.59 -12.26
N TYR A 43 -14.76 15.11 -11.87
CA TYR A 43 -15.99 15.05 -12.63
C TYR A 43 -16.31 16.40 -13.24
N CYS A 44 -16.38 16.46 -14.57
CA CYS A 44 -16.80 17.66 -15.29
C CYS A 44 -18.32 17.63 -15.47
N ASP A 45 -19.06 18.44 -14.71
CA ASP A 45 -20.51 18.49 -14.79
C ASP A 45 -20.96 19.41 -15.93
N VAL A 46 -21.67 18.82 -16.90
CA VAL A 46 -22.17 19.49 -18.09
C VAL A 46 -23.58 19.00 -18.37
N ARG A 47 -24.49 19.94 -18.68
CA ARG A 47 -25.87 19.61 -19.04
C ARG A 47 -25.92 18.88 -20.38
N GLU A 48 -26.82 17.91 -20.51
CA GLU A 48 -27.01 17.13 -21.74
C GLU A 48 -27.26 18.01 -22.98
N SER A 49 -28.04 19.09 -22.82
CA SER A 49 -28.31 20.05 -23.90
C SER A 49 -27.03 20.72 -24.41
N GLN A 50 -26.10 21.03 -23.52
CA GLN A 50 -24.81 21.62 -23.87
C GLN A 50 -23.89 20.59 -24.52
N CYS A 51 -23.89 19.35 -24.02
CA CYS A 51 -23.16 18.24 -24.64
C CYS A 51 -23.62 18.00 -26.08
N ARG A 52 -24.93 18.07 -26.34
CA ARG A 52 -25.50 17.93 -27.69
C ARG A 52 -25.03 19.04 -28.61
N LYS A 53 -25.12 20.30 -28.15
CA LYS A 53 -24.65 21.47 -28.90
C LYS A 53 -23.17 21.35 -29.25
N TRP A 54 -22.32 20.97 -28.30
CA TRP A 54 -20.89 20.76 -28.55
C TRP A 54 -20.60 19.59 -29.50
N ASN A 55 -21.48 18.59 -29.57
CA ASN A 55 -21.34 17.48 -30.52
C ASN A 55 -21.73 17.92 -31.94
N GLU A 56 -22.77 18.75 -32.09
CA GLU A 56 -23.14 19.38 -33.37
C GLU A 56 -22.08 20.36 -33.87
N GLU A 57 -21.56 21.24 -33.01
CA GLU A 57 -20.51 22.19 -33.37
C GLU A 57 -19.24 21.47 -33.88
N ARG A 58 -18.90 20.32 -33.30
CA ARG A 58 -17.79 19.47 -33.79
C ARG A 58 -18.09 18.88 -35.17
N ARG A 59 -19.32 18.43 -35.38
CA ARG A 59 -19.79 17.88 -36.66
C ARG A 59 -19.73 18.94 -37.76
N GLU A 60 -20.14 20.17 -37.47
CA GLU A 60 -20.07 21.32 -38.39
C GLU A 60 -18.62 21.70 -38.72
N LYS A 61 -17.70 21.57 -37.76
CA LYS A 61 -16.26 21.80 -37.95
C LYS A 61 -15.53 20.66 -38.65
N GLY A 62 -16.21 19.56 -38.96
CA GLY A 62 -15.60 18.36 -39.55
C GLY A 62 -14.71 17.57 -38.58
N GLU A 63 -14.85 17.79 -37.28
CA GLU A 63 -14.15 17.02 -36.25
C GLU A 63 -14.88 15.70 -35.95
N ALA A 64 -14.22 14.79 -35.24
CA ALA A 64 -14.84 13.56 -34.78
C ALA A 64 -16.02 13.88 -33.84
N ALA A 65 -17.22 13.49 -34.24
CA ALA A 65 -18.46 13.68 -33.50
C ALA A 65 -19.26 12.37 -33.43
N TYR A 66 -20.04 12.21 -32.37
CA TYR A 66 -20.94 11.06 -32.23
C TYR A 66 -22.17 11.25 -33.12
N ASN A 67 -22.65 10.15 -33.70
CA ASN A 67 -23.99 10.07 -34.27
C ASN A 67 -25.05 10.18 -33.14
N ASP A 68 -26.25 10.63 -33.47
CA ASP A 68 -27.29 10.92 -32.48
C ASP A 68 -27.73 9.68 -31.68
N VAL A 69 -27.87 8.52 -32.32
CA VAL A 69 -28.18 7.23 -31.65
C VAL A 69 -27.10 6.86 -30.64
N ILE A 70 -25.83 7.01 -31.01
CA ILE A 70 -24.70 6.73 -30.12
C ILE A 70 -24.67 7.73 -28.97
N PHE A 71 -24.92 9.01 -29.25
CA PHE A 71 -24.98 10.06 -28.24
C PHE A 71 -26.07 9.78 -27.20
N GLU A 72 -27.29 9.46 -27.63
CA GLU A 72 -28.39 9.10 -26.70
C GLU A 72 -28.05 7.88 -25.85
N ASP A 73 -27.45 6.84 -26.46
CA ASP A 73 -27.08 5.64 -25.72
C ASP A 73 -25.98 5.91 -24.69
N LEU A 74 -25.00 6.77 -25.01
CA LEU A 74 -23.97 7.22 -24.08
C LEU A 74 -24.55 8.01 -22.91
N VAL A 75 -25.45 8.96 -23.18
CA VAL A 75 -26.13 9.76 -22.14
C VAL A 75 -26.95 8.86 -21.22
N ARG A 76 -27.71 7.91 -21.79
CA ARG A 76 -28.55 7.00 -21.01
C ARG A 76 -27.76 6.04 -20.12
N ARG A 77 -26.57 5.60 -20.57
CA ARG A 77 -25.69 4.68 -19.83
C ARG A 77 -24.75 5.40 -18.86
N PHE A 78 -24.77 6.73 -18.85
CA PHE A 78 -23.90 7.52 -18.01
C PHE A 78 -24.25 7.33 -16.53
N GLU A 79 -23.29 6.87 -15.72
CA GLU A 79 -23.42 6.80 -14.26
C GLU A 79 -22.57 7.89 -13.59
N LYS A 80 -23.23 8.92 -13.05
CA LYS A 80 -22.56 10.03 -12.31
C LYS A 80 -21.75 9.46 -11.13
N PRO A 81 -20.49 9.89 -10.94
CA PRO A 81 -19.70 9.49 -9.77
C PRO A 81 -20.35 9.97 -8.47
N ASP A 82 -20.29 9.14 -7.42
CA ASP A 82 -20.89 9.43 -6.12
C ASP A 82 -19.82 9.48 -5.03
N ARG A 83 -19.69 10.64 -4.37
CA ARG A 83 -18.76 10.86 -3.24
C ARG A 83 -18.90 9.85 -2.11
N ARG A 84 -20.05 9.21 -1.95
CA ARG A 84 -20.31 8.17 -0.94
C ARG A 84 -19.55 6.88 -1.26
N ASN A 85 -19.25 6.63 -2.53
CA ASN A 85 -18.46 5.47 -2.95
C ASN A 85 -16.98 5.70 -2.61
N ARG A 86 -16.36 4.70 -1.98
CA ARG A 86 -14.94 4.76 -1.61
C ARG A 86 -14.01 4.87 -2.81
N TRP A 87 -14.42 4.31 -3.95
CA TRP A 87 -13.65 4.35 -5.20
C TRP A 87 -13.93 5.58 -6.06
N ASP A 88 -14.93 6.39 -5.74
CA ASP A 88 -15.14 7.69 -6.39
C ASP A 88 -14.61 8.85 -5.53
N SER A 89 -14.12 8.57 -4.31
CA SER A 89 -13.61 9.55 -3.36
C SER A 89 -12.07 9.58 -3.32
N PRO A 90 -11.43 10.76 -3.25
CA PRO A 90 -12.02 12.10 -3.27
C PRO A 90 -12.52 12.52 -4.66
N LEU A 91 -13.72 13.12 -4.70
CA LEU A 91 -14.35 13.64 -5.92
C LEU A 91 -14.25 15.17 -5.95
N PHE A 92 -13.72 15.68 -7.05
CA PHE A 92 -13.70 17.10 -7.39
C PHE A 92 -14.66 17.34 -8.54
N GLU A 93 -15.45 18.40 -8.49
CA GLU A 93 -16.47 18.69 -9.50
C GLU A 93 -16.15 20.01 -10.20
N LEU A 94 -16.03 19.96 -11.53
CA LEU A 94 -15.75 21.10 -12.39
C LEU A 94 -16.99 21.43 -13.21
N TRP A 95 -17.48 22.67 -13.09
CA TRP A 95 -18.70 23.12 -13.77
C TRP A 95 -18.35 23.83 -15.08
N ALA A 96 -17.96 23.05 -16.09
CA ALA A 96 -17.35 23.56 -17.32
C ALA A 96 -18.24 24.56 -18.10
N HIS A 97 -19.56 24.52 -17.94
CA HIS A 97 -20.49 25.44 -18.60
C HIS A 97 -20.64 26.81 -17.92
N ASN A 98 -20.37 26.89 -16.61
CA ASN A 98 -20.51 28.13 -15.83
C ASN A 98 -19.17 28.84 -15.65
N ASP A 99 -18.13 28.08 -15.28
CA ASP A 99 -16.85 28.63 -14.84
C ASP A 99 -15.75 28.54 -15.92
N GLY A 100 -16.06 27.94 -17.08
CA GLY A 100 -15.07 27.57 -18.08
C GLY A 100 -14.14 26.44 -17.60
N VAL A 101 -13.23 26.02 -18.49
CA VAL A 101 -12.15 25.05 -18.16
C VAL A 101 -10.83 25.80 -18.22
N GLU A 102 -10.61 26.68 -17.25
CA GLU A 102 -9.36 27.41 -17.13
C GLU A 102 -8.45 26.75 -16.08
N ARG A 103 -7.13 26.94 -16.22
CA ARG A 103 -6.17 26.42 -15.21
C ARG A 103 -6.42 26.99 -13.80
N SER A 104 -7.10 28.13 -13.72
CA SER A 104 -7.52 28.84 -12.51
C SER A 104 -8.78 28.25 -11.86
N SER A 105 -9.49 27.33 -12.51
CA SER A 105 -10.71 26.75 -11.94
C SER A 105 -10.42 26.07 -10.60
N ILE A 106 -11.23 26.39 -9.58
CA ILE A 106 -11.02 25.94 -8.20
C ILE A 106 -10.81 24.43 -8.10
N ALA A 107 -11.60 23.65 -8.85
CA ALA A 107 -11.52 22.19 -8.86
C ALA A 107 -10.18 21.68 -9.44
N ILE A 108 -9.60 22.36 -10.43
CA ILE A 108 -8.31 21.98 -11.02
C ILE A 108 -7.18 22.32 -10.04
N VAL A 109 -7.25 23.50 -9.42
CA VAL A 109 -6.29 23.91 -8.39
C VAL A 109 -6.32 22.94 -7.21
N ASP A 110 -7.50 22.53 -6.76
CA ASP A 110 -7.69 21.59 -5.66
C ASP A 110 -7.16 20.18 -6.01
N VAL A 111 -7.41 19.69 -7.23
CA VAL A 111 -6.85 18.42 -7.72
C VAL A 111 -5.33 18.47 -7.77
N VAL A 112 -4.76 19.52 -8.34
CA VAL A 112 -3.29 19.69 -8.43
C VAL A 112 -2.70 19.78 -7.03
N SER A 113 -3.31 20.55 -6.14
CA SER A 113 -2.92 20.63 -4.73
C SER A 113 -2.94 19.25 -4.08
N TYR A 114 -4.02 18.48 -4.21
CA TYR A 114 -4.14 17.13 -3.67
C TYR A 114 -3.06 16.16 -4.20
N LEU A 115 -2.78 16.21 -5.51
CA LEU A 115 -1.80 15.34 -6.16
C LEU A 115 -0.35 15.73 -5.85
N THR A 116 -0.06 17.02 -5.63
CA THR A 116 1.31 17.54 -5.46
C THR A 116 1.71 17.80 -4.01
N LYS A 117 0.74 17.91 -3.08
CA LYS A 117 1.01 18.12 -1.65
C LYS A 117 1.97 17.06 -1.13
N LYS A 118 3.01 17.42 -0.37
CA LYS A 118 3.92 16.44 0.21
C LYS A 118 3.13 15.51 1.14
N ALA A 119 3.34 14.20 0.98
CA ALA A 119 2.72 13.19 1.84
C ALA A 119 3.45 13.20 3.18
N ASP A 120 3.08 14.13 4.05
CA ASP A 120 3.55 14.12 5.43
C ASP A 120 2.74 13.08 6.18
N SER A 121 3.41 12.13 6.84
CA SER A 121 2.83 11.00 7.59
C SER A 121 1.91 11.40 8.77
N LYS A 122 1.61 12.70 8.91
CA LYS A 122 0.75 13.31 9.94
C LYS A 122 -0.54 13.93 9.39
N SER A 123 -0.66 14.18 8.09
CA SER A 123 -1.88 14.76 7.49
C SER A 123 -2.80 13.65 7.00
N TRP A 124 -3.97 13.52 7.64
CA TRP A 124 -5.04 12.59 7.27
C TRP A 124 -5.67 12.90 5.89
N ASP A 125 -5.36 14.05 5.30
CA ASP A 125 -6.03 14.58 4.10
C ASP A 125 -5.52 13.96 2.80
N VAL A 126 -4.28 13.47 2.76
CA VAL A 126 -3.67 12.88 1.55
C VAL A 126 -3.54 11.37 1.72
N LYS A 127 -4.57 10.64 1.32
CA LYS A 127 -4.60 9.18 1.41
C LYS A 127 -3.91 8.55 0.21
N ILE A 128 -2.67 8.13 0.39
CA ILE A 128 -2.06 7.13 -0.49
C ILE A 128 -2.87 5.84 -0.34
N LEU A 129 -3.42 5.33 -1.44
CA LEU A 129 -4.18 4.08 -1.39
C LEU A 129 -3.21 2.95 -1.05
N GLN A 130 -3.41 2.32 0.10
CA GLN A 130 -2.58 1.18 0.48
C GLN A 130 -3.14 -0.12 -0.12
N PRO A 131 -2.29 -0.96 -0.73
CA PRO A 131 -2.68 -2.29 -1.17
C PRO A 131 -3.30 -3.07 -0.01
N THR A 132 -4.41 -3.77 -0.24
CA THR A 132 -4.91 -4.71 0.76
C THR A 132 -3.92 -5.87 0.89
N ILE A 133 -3.70 -6.37 2.11
CA ILE A 133 -2.91 -7.59 2.35
C ILE A 133 -3.40 -8.76 1.48
N ALA A 134 -4.71 -8.85 1.24
CA ALA A 134 -5.34 -9.87 0.39
C ALA A 134 -5.02 -9.76 -1.12
N THR A 135 -4.60 -8.58 -1.59
CA THR A 135 -4.24 -8.32 -3.00
C THR A 135 -2.73 -8.17 -3.20
N GLN A 136 -1.96 -8.20 -2.12
CA GLN A 136 -0.52 -8.34 -2.25
C GLN A 136 -0.24 -9.79 -2.59
N ASN A 137 0.23 -10.03 -3.82
CA ASN A 137 0.96 -11.26 -4.10
C ASN A 137 2.08 -11.31 -3.06
N THR A 138 1.96 -12.24 -2.12
CA THR A 138 3.01 -12.50 -1.15
C THR A 138 4.26 -12.70 -1.99
N ARG A 139 5.22 -11.78 -1.91
CA ARG A 139 6.54 -12.06 -2.46
C ARG A 139 6.94 -13.31 -1.72
N PHE A 140 6.96 -14.45 -2.41
CA PHE A 140 7.60 -15.63 -1.86
C PHE A 140 9.00 -15.16 -1.53
N SER A 141 9.28 -14.95 -0.24
CA SER A 141 10.64 -15.01 0.26
C SER A 141 11.20 -16.29 -0.35
N GLU A 142 12.27 -16.18 -1.13
CA GLU A 142 12.88 -17.33 -1.79
C GLU A 142 12.90 -18.47 -0.77
N ALA A 143 12.43 -19.68 -1.13
CA ALA A 143 12.23 -20.77 -0.17
C ALA A 143 13.45 -21.01 0.74
N ASN A 144 14.62 -20.60 0.28
CA ASN A 144 15.87 -20.55 1.01
C ASN A 144 15.88 -19.61 2.24
N SER A 145 15.33 -18.39 2.16
CA SER A 145 15.37 -17.39 3.23
C SER A 145 14.49 -17.78 4.44
N LEU A 146 13.31 -18.38 4.23
CA LEU A 146 12.49 -18.89 5.33
C LEU A 146 13.17 -20.07 6.05
N TYR A 147 13.79 -20.98 5.30
CA TYR A 147 14.55 -22.09 5.88
C TYR A 147 15.75 -21.57 6.68
N GLU A 148 16.51 -20.62 6.15
CA GLU A 148 17.65 -19.99 6.83
C GLU A 148 17.22 -19.25 8.11
N MET A 149 16.07 -18.58 8.10
CA MET A 149 15.49 -17.95 9.29
C MET A 149 15.08 -18.99 10.35
N ASP A 150 14.41 -20.07 9.93
CA ASP A 150 14.00 -21.12 10.85
C ASP A 150 15.19 -21.82 11.50
N ARG A 151 16.24 -22.08 10.71
CA ARG A 151 17.50 -22.63 11.19
C ARG A 151 18.20 -21.66 12.15
N ALA A 152 18.35 -20.40 11.78
CA ALA A 152 18.98 -19.36 12.59
C ALA A 152 18.30 -19.17 13.95
N THR A 153 16.96 -19.12 13.98
CA THR A 153 16.21 -18.97 15.23
C THR A 153 16.29 -20.21 16.11
N GLN A 154 16.35 -21.42 15.52
CA GLN A 154 16.55 -22.65 16.27
C GLN A 154 17.94 -22.71 16.91
N GLU A 155 18.99 -22.28 16.21
CA GLU A 155 20.36 -22.22 16.73
C GLU A 155 20.45 -21.28 17.94
N VAL A 156 19.78 -20.12 17.90
CA VAL A 156 19.69 -19.18 19.03
C VAL A 156 18.99 -19.83 20.24
N ILE A 157 17.86 -20.52 20.03
CA ILE A 157 17.13 -21.19 21.13
C ILE A 157 18.01 -22.26 21.78
N ASN A 158 18.70 -23.07 20.97
CA ASN A 158 19.57 -24.13 21.48
C ASN A 158 20.71 -23.54 22.33
N ALA A 159 21.33 -22.44 21.87
CA ALA A 159 22.37 -21.75 22.64
C ALA A 159 21.87 -21.20 23.98
N ILE A 160 20.63 -20.67 24.02
CA ILE A 160 20.02 -20.20 25.27
C ILE A 160 19.78 -21.36 26.24
N VAL A 161 19.23 -22.47 25.75
CA VAL A 161 18.95 -23.65 26.58
C VAL A 161 20.24 -24.26 27.11
N GLU A 162 21.29 -24.34 26.28
CA GLU A 162 22.60 -24.84 26.69
C GLU A 162 23.22 -23.95 27.77
N ALA A 163 23.21 -22.62 27.59
CA ALA A 163 23.69 -21.68 28.60
C ALA A 163 22.90 -21.77 29.92
N GLN A 164 21.57 -21.89 29.85
CA GLN A 164 20.72 -22.08 31.03
C GLN A 164 20.99 -23.41 31.75
N SER A 165 21.35 -24.47 31.02
CA SER A 165 21.68 -25.77 31.61
C SER A 165 23.04 -25.79 32.31
N GLN A 166 23.98 -24.92 31.89
CA GLN A 166 25.30 -24.82 32.50
C GLN A 166 25.32 -23.87 33.73
N SER A 167 24.38 -22.92 33.82
CA SER A 167 24.26 -21.98 34.95
C SER A 167 23.41 -22.51 36.12
N ILE A 168 23.62 -23.75 36.54
CA ILE A 168 22.94 -24.30 37.73
C ILE A 168 23.43 -23.55 38.99
N GLY A 169 22.63 -22.59 39.46
CA GLY A 169 22.79 -21.95 40.78
C GLY A 169 23.46 -20.57 40.82
N GLY A 170 23.75 -19.93 39.68
CA GLY A 170 24.30 -18.57 39.61
C GLY A 170 23.38 -17.57 38.89
N PRO A 171 23.59 -16.24 39.04
CA PRO A 171 22.84 -15.26 38.27
C PRO A 171 23.08 -15.48 36.78
N LEU A 172 21.99 -15.48 36.00
CA LEU A 172 22.03 -15.64 34.54
C LEU A 172 22.78 -14.45 33.93
N ALA A 173 24.06 -14.65 33.65
CA ALA A 173 24.90 -13.68 32.97
C ALA A 173 24.61 -13.69 31.46
N SER A 174 24.97 -12.59 30.81
CA SER A 174 24.74 -12.32 29.39
C SER A 174 25.19 -13.48 28.49
N ILE A 175 24.27 -13.99 27.65
CA ILE A 175 24.52 -15.17 26.81
C ILE A 175 25.12 -14.70 25.47
N SER A 176 26.36 -15.12 25.19
CA SER A 176 27.03 -14.87 23.92
C SER A 176 26.73 -15.96 22.90
N ILE A 177 26.04 -15.62 21.82
CA ILE A 177 25.58 -16.58 20.79
C ILE A 177 26.58 -16.76 19.64
N GLY A 178 27.66 -15.97 19.62
CA GLY A 178 28.77 -16.11 18.66
C GLY A 178 29.47 -14.79 18.37
N GLN A 179 30.50 -14.82 17.51
CA GLN A 179 31.24 -13.61 17.11
C GLN A 179 30.35 -12.62 16.34
N GLY A 180 30.21 -11.40 16.86
CA GLY A 180 29.53 -10.29 16.18
C GLY A 180 28.02 -10.16 16.42
N LEU A 181 27.44 -10.95 17.32
CA LEU A 181 26.02 -10.87 17.70
C LEU A 181 25.85 -10.17 19.06
N PRO A 182 24.75 -9.43 19.30
CA PRO A 182 24.47 -8.86 20.61
C PRO A 182 24.35 -9.97 21.65
N ASN A 183 24.80 -9.70 22.89
CA ASN A 183 24.54 -10.61 23.99
C ASN A 183 23.05 -10.59 24.35
N ILE A 184 22.52 -11.72 24.81
CA ILE A 184 21.16 -11.76 25.37
C ILE A 184 21.25 -11.57 26.88
N ASP A 185 20.63 -10.51 27.37
CA ASP A 185 20.53 -10.23 28.80
C ASP A 185 19.25 -10.86 29.34
N ILE A 186 19.41 -12.01 29.99
CA ILE A 186 18.28 -12.76 30.54
C ILE A 186 18.29 -12.62 32.07
N SER A 187 17.35 -11.84 32.63
CA SER A 187 17.22 -11.67 34.08
C SER A 187 16.58 -12.86 34.80
N ARG A 188 15.86 -13.73 34.07
CA ARG A 188 15.10 -14.88 34.60
C ARG A 188 15.24 -16.11 33.71
N SER A 189 15.26 -17.32 34.26
CA SER A 189 15.22 -18.52 33.41
C SER A 189 13.95 -18.54 32.56
N VAL A 190 14.12 -18.68 31.24
CA VAL A 190 13.04 -18.70 30.25
C VAL A 190 12.84 -20.14 29.81
N GLY A 191 11.66 -20.70 30.08
CA GLY A 191 11.36 -22.08 29.70
C GLY A 191 11.29 -22.27 28.19
N LEU A 192 11.64 -23.48 27.73
CA LEU A 192 11.53 -23.88 26.32
C LEU A 192 10.14 -23.61 25.69
N PRO A 193 9.00 -23.78 26.40
CA PRO A 193 7.68 -23.44 25.86
C PRO A 193 7.53 -21.95 25.52
N GLU A 194 8.11 -21.07 26.33
CA GLU A 194 8.07 -19.62 26.13
C GLU A 194 8.96 -19.20 24.96
N LEU A 195 10.18 -19.74 24.86
CA LEU A 195 11.08 -19.51 23.71
C LEU A 195 10.43 -19.97 22.40
N ARG A 196 9.73 -21.12 22.40
CA ARG A 196 8.96 -21.60 21.23
C ARG A 196 7.77 -20.70 20.89
N ARG A 197 7.17 -20.01 21.87
CA ARG A 197 6.11 -19.03 21.63
C ARG A 197 6.68 -17.76 21.01
N LEU A 198 7.75 -17.21 21.58
CA LEU A 198 8.45 -16.03 21.08
C LEU A 198 8.96 -16.23 19.66
N ARG A 199 9.53 -17.41 19.34
CA ARG A 199 9.92 -17.76 17.97
C ARG A 199 8.74 -17.75 17.00
N ARG A 200 7.62 -18.37 17.35
CA ARG A 200 6.41 -18.38 16.50
C ARG A 200 5.90 -16.96 16.25
N THR A 201 5.89 -16.11 17.27
CA THR A 201 5.51 -14.70 17.14
C THR A 201 6.49 -13.95 16.24
N PHE A 202 7.80 -14.13 16.44
CA PHE A 202 8.84 -13.52 15.62
C PHE A 202 8.72 -13.89 14.14
N ILE A 203 8.58 -15.18 13.81
CA ILE A 203 8.43 -15.67 12.43
C ILE A 203 7.17 -15.08 11.79
N LYS A 204 6.07 -15.02 12.54
CA LYS A 204 4.83 -14.40 12.06
C LYS A 204 5.02 -12.90 11.78
N LEU A 205 5.68 -12.17 12.67
CA LEU A 205 5.96 -10.75 12.52
C LEU A 205 6.90 -10.47 11.33
N THR A 206 7.98 -11.25 11.16
CA THR A 206 8.91 -11.08 10.04
C THR A 206 8.30 -11.50 8.70
N GLY A 207 7.49 -12.56 8.68
CA GLY A 207 6.69 -12.96 7.52
C GLY A 207 5.68 -11.88 7.11
N GLN A 208 5.07 -11.19 8.07
CA GLN A 208 4.13 -10.08 7.83
C GLN A 208 4.83 -8.77 7.46
N THR A 209 6.00 -8.48 8.04
CA THR A 209 6.79 -7.26 7.76
C THR A 209 7.31 -7.24 6.32
N SER A 210 7.40 -8.40 5.67
CA SER A 210 7.69 -8.53 4.23
C SER A 210 6.63 -7.87 3.32
N LEU A 211 5.47 -7.46 3.86
CA LEU A 211 4.36 -6.86 3.12
C LEU A 211 4.27 -5.33 3.25
N SER A 212 5.02 -4.69 4.16
CA SER A 212 5.03 -3.22 4.29
C SER A 212 6.31 -2.62 4.88
N GLY A 213 7.35 -3.42 5.13
CA GLY A 213 8.56 -3.01 5.83
C GLY A 213 9.85 -3.51 5.15
N ARG A 214 10.98 -3.27 5.84
CA ARG A 214 12.33 -3.65 5.41
C ARG A 214 12.36 -5.13 5.00
N PRO A 215 13.03 -5.50 3.89
CA PRO A 215 13.04 -6.88 3.41
C PRO A 215 13.50 -7.85 4.50
N PRO A 216 12.98 -9.10 4.51
CA PRO A 216 13.45 -10.13 5.42
C PRO A 216 14.96 -10.32 5.24
N PRO A 217 15.70 -10.63 6.31
CA PRO A 217 17.14 -10.86 6.23
C PRO A 217 17.42 -12.02 5.27
N SER A 218 18.29 -11.79 4.29
CA SER A 218 18.75 -12.81 3.33
C SER A 218 19.74 -13.78 3.95
N ASP A 219 20.43 -13.36 5.03
CA ASP A 219 21.59 -14.06 5.57
C ASP A 219 21.32 -14.55 6.99
N SER A 220 21.78 -15.77 7.30
CA SER A 220 21.63 -16.41 8.61
C SER A 220 22.09 -15.52 9.77
N SER A 221 23.22 -14.84 9.62
CA SER A 221 23.77 -13.92 10.64
C SER A 221 22.84 -12.74 10.95
N SER A 222 22.20 -12.18 9.92
CA SER A 222 21.24 -11.08 10.06
C SER A 222 19.94 -11.56 10.72
N ALA A 223 19.48 -12.77 10.39
CA ALA A 223 18.32 -13.40 11.04
C ALA A 223 18.57 -13.66 12.53
N LYS A 224 19.76 -14.18 12.89
CA LYS A 224 20.18 -14.35 14.30
C LYS A 224 20.15 -13.02 15.05
N ARG A 225 20.74 -11.97 14.48
CA ARG A 225 20.78 -10.64 15.09
C ARG A 225 19.38 -10.07 15.34
N MET A 226 18.49 -10.14 14.35
CA MET A 226 17.12 -9.66 14.49
C MET A 226 16.32 -10.43 15.55
N PHE A 227 16.53 -11.74 15.64
CA PHE A 227 15.86 -12.54 16.65
C PHE A 227 16.40 -12.28 18.06
N VAL A 228 17.73 -12.12 18.21
CA VAL A 228 18.38 -11.69 19.46
C VAL A 228 17.85 -10.34 19.93
N ASP A 229 17.77 -9.35 19.04
CA ASP A 229 17.22 -8.02 19.35
C ASP A 229 15.75 -8.10 19.78
N TYR A 230 14.97 -8.98 19.15
CA TYR A 230 13.57 -9.23 19.54
C TYR A 230 13.49 -9.86 20.94
N LEU A 231 14.32 -10.87 21.24
CA LEU A 231 14.37 -11.49 22.56
C LEU A 231 14.77 -10.47 23.63
N ASN A 232 15.77 -9.62 23.38
CA ASN A 232 16.18 -8.57 24.32
C ASN A 232 15.06 -7.55 24.57
N ARG A 233 14.21 -7.24 23.57
CA ARG A 233 13.05 -6.37 23.77
C ARG A 233 11.98 -7.02 24.63
N GLU A 234 11.62 -8.27 24.35
CA GLU A 234 10.54 -8.97 25.04
C GLU A 234 10.94 -9.45 26.44
N LEU A 235 12.21 -9.82 26.64
CA LEU A 235 12.74 -10.30 27.91
C LEU A 235 13.33 -9.16 28.75
N GLY A 236 13.82 -8.08 28.12
CA GLY A 236 14.38 -6.92 28.81
C GLY A 236 13.35 -5.89 29.28
N THR A 237 12.08 -5.98 28.88
CA THR A 237 11.00 -5.07 29.34
C THR A 237 10.40 -5.44 30.70
N ILE A 238 10.92 -6.45 31.40
CA ILE A 238 10.47 -6.85 32.75
C ILE A 238 11.42 -6.31 33.83
N ALA A 239 11.87 -5.06 33.69
CA ALA A 239 12.57 -4.30 34.73
C ALA A 239 11.79 -3.03 35.07
#